data_AF-M3GTM8-F1
#
_entry.id   AF-M3GTM8-F1
#
_cell.length_a   1.000
_cell.length_b   1.000
_cell.length_c   1.000
_cell.angle_alpha   90.00
_cell.angle_beta   90.00
_cell.angle_gamma   90.00
#
_symmetry.space_group_name_H-M   'P 1'
#
loop_
_entity.id
_entity.type
_entity.pdbx_description
1 polymer ?
#
loop_
_entity_poly.entity_id
_entity_poly.type
_entity_poly.pdbx_seq_one_letter_code
_entity_poly.pdbx_strand_id
1 'polypeptide(L)'
;MAGKKKPQTISYPDASRESVSRSREKYMTLGDHLEELRIVLLRSLLVIAVIMGISLFFGEEIHKILAQPYKNVLGPQATFYQIKLMAPFMIYLKSSFMISVLLGLPFVLFFLWGFISPALDSKADRYGKFLILFSTLLFWFGVWLCWTEAFENLLKIFLVNFRPLDIEARLPIDEYYEIFLTSI
;
A
#
# COMPACT_ATOMS: atom_id res chain seq x y z
N MET A 1 -34.82 67.10 -42.37
CA MET A 1 -35.88 66.25 -41.79
C MET A 1 -35.44 64.79 -41.82
N ALA A 2 -35.54 64.11 -40.67
CA ALA A 2 -35.65 62.66 -40.46
C ALA A 2 -34.54 61.71 -40.97
N GLY A 3 -33.46 61.57 -40.19
CA GLY A 3 -32.64 60.35 -40.19
C GLY A 3 -33.37 59.22 -39.46
N LYS A 4 -33.78 58.17 -40.19
CA LYS A 4 -34.35 56.94 -39.60
C LYS A 4 -33.25 56.16 -38.88
N LYS A 5 -33.28 56.15 -37.54
CA LYS A 5 -32.40 55.34 -36.69
C LYS A 5 -32.72 53.86 -36.87
N LYS A 6 -31.69 53.05 -37.14
CA LYS A 6 -31.72 51.58 -37.06
C LYS A 6 -32.19 51.13 -35.67
N PRO A 7 -32.97 50.04 -35.56
CA PRO A 7 -33.33 49.49 -34.26
C PRO A 7 -32.06 49.00 -33.54
N GLN A 8 -31.83 49.53 -32.34
CA GLN A 8 -30.81 49.03 -31.43
C GLN A 8 -31.26 47.66 -30.92
N THR A 9 -30.63 46.60 -31.41
CA THR A 9 -30.70 45.28 -30.77
C THR A 9 -30.06 45.40 -29.39
N ILE A 10 -30.89 45.44 -28.36
CA ILE A 10 -30.46 45.36 -26.97
C ILE A 10 -29.87 43.95 -26.79
N SER A 11 -28.53 43.87 -26.82
CA SER A 11 -27.80 42.66 -26.46
C SER A 11 -27.97 42.46 -24.95
N TYR A 12 -28.93 41.63 -24.56
CA TYR A 12 -29.05 41.19 -23.18
C TYR A 12 -27.73 40.52 -22.77
N PRO A 13 -27.15 40.89 -21.60
CA PRO A 13 -26.06 40.12 -21.02
C PRO A 13 -26.51 38.68 -20.84
N ASP A 14 -25.74 37.73 -21.38
CA ASP A 14 -26.03 36.30 -21.44
C ASP A 14 -25.96 35.67 -20.03
N ALA A 15 -26.98 35.94 -19.21
CA ALA A 15 -27.16 35.37 -17.87
C ALA A 15 -27.33 33.84 -17.91
N SER A 16 -27.65 33.28 -19.08
CA SER A 16 -27.68 31.84 -19.33
C SER A 16 -26.30 31.20 -19.36
N ARG A 17 -25.25 31.89 -19.85
CA ARG A 17 -23.88 31.34 -19.82
C ARG A 17 -23.23 31.36 -18.44
N GLU A 18 -23.51 32.38 -17.62
CA GLU A 18 -23.01 32.43 -16.24
C GLU A 18 -23.72 31.45 -15.29
N SER A 19 -25.01 31.17 -15.51
CA SER A 19 -25.73 30.18 -14.71
C SER A 19 -25.30 28.74 -15.03
N VAL A 20 -24.94 28.46 -16.28
CA VAL A 20 -24.39 27.16 -16.71
C VAL A 20 -22.95 26.96 -16.20
N SER A 21 -22.12 28.01 -16.11
CA SER A 21 -20.77 27.89 -15.52
C SER A 21 -20.81 27.76 -14.00
N ARG A 22 -21.64 28.55 -13.29
CA ARG A 22 -21.79 28.45 -11.82
C ARG A 22 -22.39 27.13 -11.35
N SER A 23 -23.20 26.46 -12.17
CA SER A 23 -23.75 25.13 -11.84
C SER A 23 -22.74 24.00 -12.00
N ARG A 24 -21.63 24.23 -12.73
CA ARG A 24 -20.53 23.26 -12.91
C ARG A 24 -19.44 23.42 -11.85
N GLU A 25 -19.30 24.61 -11.26
CA GLU A 25 -18.23 24.94 -10.31
C GLU A 25 -18.60 24.77 -8.83
N LYS A 26 -19.88 24.54 -8.46
CA LYS A 26 -20.30 24.72 -7.05
C LYS A 26 -20.38 23.47 -6.17
N TYR A 27 -20.54 22.25 -6.70
CA TYR A 27 -20.54 21.05 -5.86
C TYR A 27 -20.14 19.83 -6.70
N MET A 28 -18.98 19.24 -6.44
CA MET A 28 -19.04 17.78 -6.30
C MET A 28 -19.98 17.55 -5.13
N THR A 29 -21.09 16.89 -5.38
CA THR A 29 -22.01 16.48 -4.33
C THR A 29 -21.21 15.60 -3.37
N LEU A 30 -21.49 15.58 -2.05
CA LEU A 30 -20.83 14.61 -1.15
C LEU A 30 -20.96 13.17 -1.69
N GLY A 31 -22.03 12.89 -2.44
CA GLY A 31 -22.19 11.66 -3.21
C GLY A 31 -21.09 11.41 -4.26
N ASP A 32 -20.68 12.41 -5.04
CA ASP A 32 -19.64 12.28 -6.07
C ASP A 32 -18.26 12.00 -5.45
N HIS A 33 -17.96 12.62 -4.30
CA HIS A 33 -16.73 12.34 -3.56
C HIS A 33 -16.75 10.93 -2.96
N LEU A 34 -17.89 10.47 -2.40
CA LEU A 34 -18.01 9.09 -1.93
C LEU A 34 -17.92 8.05 -3.05
N GLU A 35 -18.34 8.41 -4.27
CA GLU A 35 -18.20 7.56 -5.46
C GLU A 35 -16.73 7.42 -5.88
N GLU A 36 -15.96 8.51 -5.86
CA GLU A 36 -14.51 8.45 -6.06
C GLU A 36 -13.81 7.57 -5.01
N LEU A 37 -14.18 7.69 -3.73
CA LEU A 37 -13.62 6.84 -2.67
C LEU A 37 -13.91 5.36 -2.93
N ARG A 38 -15.13 5.01 -3.35
CA ARG A 38 -15.51 3.63 -3.69
C ARG A 38 -14.66 3.09 -4.84
N ILE A 39 -14.47 3.88 -5.89
CA ILE A 39 -13.68 3.48 -7.07
C ILE A 39 -12.21 3.29 -6.68
N VAL A 40 -11.65 4.19 -5.88
CA VAL A 40 -10.28 4.09 -5.38
C VAL A 40 -10.10 2.83 -4.52
N LEU A 41 -11.05 2.53 -3.64
CA LEU A 41 -11.03 1.34 -2.78
C LEU A 41 -11.15 0.05 -3.60
N LEU A 42 -12.05 0.00 -4.58
CA LEU A 42 -12.17 -1.15 -5.48
C LEU A 42 -10.89 -1.34 -6.30
N ARG A 43 -10.27 -0.26 -6.78
CA ARG A 43 -9.03 -0.32 -7.56
C ARG A 43 -7.84 -0.76 -6.70
N SER A 44 -7.72 -0.28 -5.47
CA SER A 44 -6.67 -0.71 -4.54
C SER A 44 -6.84 -2.19 -4.16
N LEU A 45 -8.06 -2.63 -3.90
CA LEU A 45 -8.38 -4.03 -3.62
C LEU A 45 -8.04 -4.93 -4.81
N LEU A 46 -8.36 -4.51 -6.03
CA LEU A 46 -8.04 -5.25 -7.26
C LEU A 46 -6.52 -5.40 -7.43
N VAL A 47 -5.76 -4.32 -7.21
CA VAL A 47 -4.28 -4.38 -7.27
C VAL A 47 -3.72 -5.35 -6.24
N ILE A 48 -4.18 -5.28 -4.98
CA ILE A 48 -3.74 -6.21 -3.93
C ILE A 48 -4.12 -7.66 -4.30
N ALA A 49 -5.32 -7.89 -4.82
CA ALA A 49 -5.78 -9.21 -5.23
C ALA A 49 -4.94 -9.80 -6.38
N VAL A 50 -4.59 -8.98 -7.39
CA VAL A 50 -3.73 -9.40 -8.50
C VAL A 50 -2.32 -9.74 -8.01
N ILE A 51 -1.73 -8.88 -7.18
CA ILE A 51 -0.40 -9.13 -6.62
C ILE A 51 -0.44 -10.38 -5.73
N MET A 52 -1.49 -10.57 -4.93
CA MET A 52 -1.65 -11.77 -4.11
C MET A 52 -1.72 -13.04 -4.96
N GLY A 53 -2.47 -13.01 -6.07
CA GLY A 53 -2.54 -14.12 -7.01
C GLY A 53 -1.17 -14.47 -7.59
N ILE A 54 -0.42 -13.46 -8.04
CA ILE A 54 0.95 -13.64 -8.54
C ILE A 54 1.86 -14.19 -7.43
N SER A 55 1.81 -13.60 -6.23
CA SER A 55 2.62 -14.00 -5.07
C SER A 55 2.40 -15.46 -4.68
N LEU A 56 1.16 -15.95 -4.72
CA LEU A 56 0.84 -17.36 -4.47
C LEU A 56 1.50 -18.31 -5.47
N PHE A 57 1.62 -17.93 -6.76
CA PHE A 57 2.33 -18.74 -7.75
C PHE A 57 3.84 -18.84 -7.48
N PHE A 58 4.43 -17.82 -6.86
CA PHE A 58 5.86 -17.76 -6.53
C PHE A 58 6.16 -18.08 -5.05
N GLY A 59 5.26 -18.77 -4.36
CA GLY A 59 5.37 -19.04 -2.92
C GLY A 59 6.69 -19.70 -2.48
N GLU A 60 7.26 -20.58 -3.31
CA GLU A 60 8.52 -21.25 -3.01
C GLU A 60 9.72 -20.29 -3.00
N GLU A 61 9.75 -19.35 -3.95
CA GLU A 61 10.83 -18.37 -4.04
C GLU A 61 10.73 -17.34 -2.91
N ILE A 62 9.50 -16.95 -2.58
CA ILE A 62 9.19 -16.13 -1.41
C ILE A 62 9.69 -16.82 -0.13
N HIS A 63 9.39 -18.09 0.07
CA HIS A 63 9.85 -18.84 1.26
C HIS A 63 11.38 -18.84 1.38
N LYS A 64 12.11 -19.02 0.27
CA LYS A 64 13.59 -18.99 0.29
C LYS A 64 14.11 -17.64 0.78
N ILE A 65 13.51 -16.55 0.31
CA ILE A 65 13.85 -15.19 0.73
C ILE A 65 13.52 -15.03 2.22
N LEU A 66 12.29 -15.34 2.63
CA LEU A 66 11.82 -15.20 4.03
C LEU A 66 12.59 -16.06 5.02
N ALA A 67 13.18 -17.18 4.60
CA ALA A 67 14.02 -18.02 5.45
C ALA A 67 15.49 -17.55 5.59
N GLN A 68 15.95 -16.56 4.80
CA GLN A 68 17.33 -16.07 4.86
C GLN A 68 17.76 -15.55 6.25
N PRO A 69 17.01 -14.66 6.92
CA PRO A 69 17.46 -14.13 8.21
C PRO A 69 17.59 -15.22 9.28
N TYR A 70 16.75 -16.26 9.24
CA TYR A 70 16.92 -17.44 10.09
C TYR A 70 18.27 -18.15 9.87
N LYS A 71 18.63 -18.37 8.60
CA LYS A 71 19.90 -19.02 8.22
C LYS A 71 21.11 -18.16 8.55
N ASN A 72 21.00 -16.85 8.48
CA ASN A 72 22.08 -15.93 8.86
C ASN A 72 22.40 -16.00 10.37
N VAL A 73 21.39 -16.26 11.20
CA VAL A 73 21.55 -16.30 12.67
C VAL A 73 22.00 -17.66 13.18
N LEU A 74 21.39 -18.76 12.72
CA LEU A 74 21.72 -20.12 13.19
C LEU A 74 22.77 -20.85 12.33
N GLY A 75 23.07 -20.34 11.13
CA GLY A 75 23.98 -20.96 10.17
C GLY A 75 23.29 -21.89 9.14
N PRO A 76 24.06 -22.49 8.21
CA PRO A 76 23.52 -23.21 7.05
C PRO A 76 22.73 -24.49 7.38
N GLN A 77 22.89 -25.02 8.59
CA GLN A 77 22.24 -26.25 9.08
C GLN A 77 20.88 -25.98 9.75
N ALA A 78 20.44 -24.72 9.79
CA ALA A 78 19.19 -24.34 10.43
C ALA A 78 17.98 -24.98 9.70
N THR A 79 17.33 -25.92 10.37
CA THR A 79 16.12 -26.58 9.87
C THR A 79 14.89 -26.07 10.63
N PHE A 80 13.76 -26.02 9.94
CA PHE A 80 12.47 -25.72 10.55
C PHE A 80 11.79 -27.01 10.99
N TYR A 81 11.11 -26.97 12.13
CA TYR A 81 10.27 -28.07 12.57
C TYR A 81 8.80 -27.79 12.26
N GLN A 82 8.07 -28.80 11.77
CA GLN A 82 6.64 -28.68 11.49
C GLN A 82 5.84 -29.42 12.55
N ILE A 83 5.08 -28.66 13.35
CA ILE A 83 4.18 -29.22 14.39
C ILE A 83 2.79 -29.49 13.81
N LYS A 84 2.27 -28.54 13.03
CA LYS A 84 0.89 -28.58 12.49
C LYS A 84 0.89 -28.97 11.02
N LEU A 85 -0.02 -29.86 10.62
CA LEU A 85 -0.17 -30.27 9.22
C LEU A 85 -0.60 -29.11 8.30
N MET A 86 -1.51 -28.27 8.77
CA MET A 86 -2.03 -27.10 8.05
C MET A 86 -1.09 -25.87 8.06
N ALA A 87 0.00 -25.89 8.82
CA ALA A 87 0.88 -24.73 8.97
C ALA A 87 1.46 -24.23 7.64
N PRO A 88 2.07 -25.07 6.78
CA PRO A 88 2.66 -24.58 5.52
C PRO A 88 1.63 -23.91 4.61
N PHE A 89 0.41 -24.45 4.53
CA PHE A 89 -0.67 -23.84 3.75
C PHE A 89 -1.04 -22.44 4.28
N MET A 90 -1.23 -22.30 5.59
CA MET A 90 -1.54 -21.00 6.21
C MET A 90 -0.40 -20.01 6.07
N ILE A 91 0.85 -20.48 6.12
CA ILE A 91 2.03 -19.65 5.93
C ILE A 91 2.06 -19.11 4.50
N TYR A 92 1.83 -19.93 3.48
CA TYR A 92 1.78 -19.46 2.10
C TYR A 92 0.66 -18.44 1.89
N LEU A 93 -0.52 -18.67 2.47
CA LEU A 93 -1.64 -17.73 2.38
C LEU A 93 -1.31 -16.39 3.05
N LYS A 94 -0.87 -16.43 4.33
CA LYS A 94 -0.55 -15.23 5.12
C LYS A 94 0.63 -14.45 4.53
N SER A 95 1.69 -15.14 4.12
CA SER A 95 2.87 -14.49 3.52
C SER A 95 2.54 -13.85 2.17
N SER A 96 1.78 -14.53 1.31
CA SER A 96 1.37 -13.98 0.03
C SER A 96 0.48 -12.75 0.19
N PHE A 97 -0.43 -12.77 1.17
CA PHE A 97 -1.25 -11.61 1.52
C PHE A 97 -0.42 -10.45 2.07
N MET A 98 0.55 -10.73 2.95
CA MET A 98 1.42 -9.67 3.48
C MET A 98 2.24 -9.02 2.36
N ILE A 99 2.85 -9.83 1.50
CA ILE A 99 3.67 -9.34 0.38
C ILE A 99 2.81 -8.54 -0.61
N SER A 100 1.57 -8.98 -0.87
CA SER A 100 0.68 -8.23 -1.75
C SER A 100 0.27 -6.89 -1.16
N VAL A 101 0.08 -6.80 0.15
CA VAL A 101 -0.17 -5.54 0.84
C VAL A 101 1.08 -4.65 0.78
N LEU A 102 2.28 -5.18 1.10
CA LEU A 102 3.53 -4.43 1.04
C LEU A 102 3.81 -3.86 -0.35
N LEU A 103 3.73 -4.70 -1.39
CA LEU A 103 3.92 -4.26 -2.78
C LEU A 103 2.78 -3.40 -3.30
N GLY A 104 1.55 -3.62 -2.80
CA GLY A 104 0.35 -2.87 -3.17
C GLY A 104 0.30 -1.48 -2.55
N LEU A 105 0.86 -1.30 -1.35
CA LEU A 105 0.84 -0.06 -0.58
C LEU A 105 1.28 1.20 -1.37
N PRO A 106 2.38 1.21 -2.15
CA PRO A 106 2.72 2.36 -2.99
C PRO A 106 1.64 2.70 -4.03
N PHE A 107 0.99 1.68 -4.61
CA PHE A 107 -0.12 1.89 -5.54
C PHE A 107 -1.36 2.42 -4.82
N VAL A 108 -1.65 1.91 -3.62
CA VAL A 108 -2.76 2.39 -2.79
C VAL A 108 -2.55 3.85 -2.42
N LEU A 109 -1.35 4.23 -1.97
CA LEU A 109 -0.98 5.63 -1.69
C LEU A 109 -1.17 6.52 -2.92
N PHE A 110 -0.75 6.06 -4.09
CA PHE A 110 -0.93 6.80 -5.34
C PHE A 110 -2.40 6.98 -5.70
N PHE A 111 -3.22 5.93 -5.55
CA PHE A 111 -4.65 6.01 -5.81
C PHE A 111 -5.38 6.89 -4.79
N LEU A 112 -4.98 6.80 -3.52
CA LEU A 112 -5.52 7.63 -2.45
C LEU A 112 -5.20 9.09 -2.72
N TRP A 113 -3.98 9.43 -3.15
CA TRP A 113 -3.66 10.82 -3.53
C TRP A 113 -4.54 11.37 -4.64
N GLY A 114 -4.90 10.54 -5.63
CA GLY A 114 -5.84 10.93 -6.69
C GLY A 114 -7.19 11.43 -6.16
N PHE A 115 -7.61 10.92 -5.00
CA PHE A 115 -8.81 11.36 -4.28
C PHE A 115 -8.60 12.65 -3.47
N ILE A 116 -7.39 12.91 -2.96
CA ILE A 116 -7.05 14.15 -2.22
C ILE A 116 -6.76 15.34 -3.15
N SER A 117 -6.09 15.10 -4.29
CA SER A 117 -5.64 16.12 -5.26
C SER A 117 -6.71 17.13 -5.70
N PRO A 118 -7.99 16.76 -5.98
CA PRO A 118 -8.99 17.74 -6.41
C PRO A 118 -9.33 18.80 -5.35
N ALA A 119 -8.96 18.59 -4.09
CA ALA A 119 -9.19 19.54 -2.99
C ALA A 119 -8.05 20.56 -2.79
N LEU A 120 -6.95 20.49 -3.55
CA LEU A 120 -5.73 21.29 -3.31
C LEU A 120 -5.39 22.21 -4.50
N ASP A 121 -4.88 23.40 -4.20
CA ASP A 121 -4.39 24.35 -5.20
C ASP A 121 -3.25 23.72 -6.02
N SER A 122 -3.17 24.07 -7.31
CA SER A 122 -2.25 23.55 -8.32
C SER A 122 -0.75 23.54 -7.90
N LYS A 123 -0.33 24.45 -7.02
CA LYS A 123 1.02 24.45 -6.43
C LYS A 123 1.20 23.40 -5.33
N ALA A 124 0.17 23.16 -4.52
CA ALA A 124 0.17 22.17 -3.45
C ALA A 124 0.14 20.72 -3.99
N ASP A 125 -0.49 20.48 -5.14
CA ASP A 125 -0.49 19.17 -5.80
C ASP A 125 0.95 18.70 -6.15
N ARG A 126 1.83 19.62 -6.55
CA ARG A 126 3.24 19.29 -6.83
C ARG A 126 3.97 18.80 -5.58
N TYR A 127 3.82 19.50 -4.45
CA TYR A 127 4.45 19.08 -3.19
C TYR A 127 3.90 17.74 -2.70
N GLY A 128 2.61 17.49 -2.91
CA GLY A 128 1.99 16.21 -2.61
C GLY A 128 2.56 15.03 -3.38
N LYS A 129 2.80 15.19 -4.69
CA LYS A 129 3.47 14.16 -5.50
C LYS A 129 4.88 13.84 -4.99
N PHE A 130 5.64 14.87 -4.58
CA PHE A 130 6.95 14.66 -3.93
C PHE A 130 6.81 13.94 -2.59
N LEU A 131 5.79 14.25 -1.80
CA LEU A 131 5.53 13.60 -0.51
C LEU A 131 5.20 12.11 -0.69
N ILE A 132 4.36 11.73 -1.66
CA ILE A 132 4.05 10.31 -1.94
C ILE A 132 5.30 9.55 -2.35
N LEU A 133 6.13 10.16 -3.20
CA LEU A 133 7.37 9.55 -3.64
C LEU A 133 8.30 9.33 -2.44
N PHE A 134 8.44 10.32 -1.57
CA PHE A 134 9.23 10.21 -0.35
C PHE A 134 8.66 9.18 0.64
N SER A 135 7.33 9.15 0.81
CA SER A 135 6.63 8.18 1.65
C SER A 135 6.81 6.76 1.13
N THR A 136 6.75 6.56 -0.19
CA THR A 136 7.01 5.26 -0.82
C THR A 136 8.45 4.82 -0.59
N LEU A 137 9.41 5.73 -0.77
CA LEU A 137 10.82 5.45 -0.55
C LEU A 137 11.10 5.10 0.92
N LEU A 138 10.53 5.86 1.84
CA LEU A 138 10.66 5.64 3.29
C LEU A 138 9.98 4.35 3.73
N PHE A 139 8.86 3.99 3.12
CA PHE A 139 8.20 2.71 3.37
C PHE A 139 9.09 1.53 2.98
N TRP A 140 9.67 1.53 1.78
CA TRP A 140 10.61 0.50 1.36
C TRP A 140 11.86 0.46 2.24
N PHE A 141 12.35 1.62 2.67
CA PHE A 141 13.45 1.70 3.62
C PHE A 141 13.09 1.11 4.99
N GLY A 142 11.86 1.34 5.47
CA GLY A 142 11.35 0.74 6.70
C GLY A 142 11.24 -0.78 6.60
N VAL A 143 10.68 -1.31 5.50
CA VAL A 143 10.62 -2.76 5.24
C VAL A 143 12.03 -3.37 5.22
N TRP A 144 12.99 -2.68 4.59
CA TRP A 144 14.39 -3.11 4.58
C TRP A 144 15.01 -3.15 5.97
N LEU A 145 14.81 -2.12 6.80
CA LEU A 145 15.28 -2.09 8.18
C LEU A 145 14.62 -3.15 9.07
N CYS A 146 13.32 -3.37 8.93
CA CYS A 146 12.61 -4.42 9.68
C CYS A 146 13.18 -5.80 9.33
N TRP A 147 13.48 -6.02 8.06
CA TRP A 147 14.06 -7.27 7.58
C TRP A 147 15.47 -7.54 8.13
N THR A 148 16.39 -6.59 7.97
CA THR A 148 17.82 -6.82 8.28
C THR A 148 18.14 -6.57 9.75
N GLU A 149 17.65 -5.48 10.32
CA GLU A 149 18.04 -5.06 11.67
C GLU A 149 17.09 -5.61 12.72
N ALA A 150 15.79 -5.32 12.58
CA ALA A 150 14.83 -5.66 13.63
C ALA A 150 14.69 -7.18 13.78
N PHE A 151 14.47 -7.89 12.67
CA PHE A 151 14.20 -9.31 12.71
C PHE A 151 15.44 -10.16 13.00
N GLU A 152 16.60 -9.88 12.37
CA GLU A 152 17.82 -10.63 12.72
C GLU A 152 18.24 -10.38 14.17
N ASN A 153 18.11 -9.16 14.68
CA ASN A 153 18.49 -8.87 16.06
C ASN A 153 17.52 -9.52 17.05
N LEU A 154 16.22 -9.53 16.75
CA LEU A 154 15.23 -10.28 17.53
C LEU A 154 15.61 -11.76 17.61
N LEU A 155 15.89 -12.39 16.47
CA LEU A 155 16.31 -13.79 16.43
C LEU A 155 17.62 -14.02 17.18
N LYS A 156 18.64 -13.16 17.02
CA LYS A 156 19.91 -13.25 17.76
C LYS A 156 19.70 -13.14 19.27
N ILE A 157 18.83 -12.23 19.72
CA ILE A 157 18.53 -12.06 21.15
C ILE A 157 17.85 -13.32 21.69
N PHE A 158 16.77 -13.78 21.07
CA PHE A 158 15.98 -14.90 21.61
C PHE A 158 16.64 -16.27 21.40
N LEU A 159 17.25 -16.52 20.24
CA LEU A 159 17.81 -17.84 19.90
C LEU A 159 19.27 -18.02 20.33
N VAL A 160 20.04 -16.94 20.48
CA VAL A 160 21.45 -17.04 20.87
C VAL A 160 21.67 -16.56 22.30
N ASN A 161 21.17 -15.38 22.67
CA ASN A 161 21.44 -14.79 23.99
C ASN A 161 20.54 -15.35 25.10
N PHE A 162 19.26 -15.61 24.82
CA PHE A 162 18.32 -16.20 25.78
C PHE A 162 18.26 -17.74 25.73
N ARG A 163 19.20 -18.37 25.02
CA ARG A 163 19.24 -19.84 24.89
C ARG A 163 19.70 -20.50 26.20
N PRO A 164 18.89 -21.38 26.82
CA PRO A 164 19.37 -22.22 27.92
C PRO A 164 20.40 -23.24 27.40
N LEU A 165 21.45 -23.49 28.17
CA LEU A 165 22.66 -24.23 27.73
C LEU A 165 22.40 -25.68 27.27
N ASP A 166 21.28 -26.28 27.67
CA ASP A 166 20.96 -27.70 27.45
C ASP A 166 19.94 -27.97 26.32
N ILE A 167 19.54 -26.96 25.53
CA ILE A 167 18.50 -27.14 24.50
C ILE A 167 19.02 -26.71 23.12
N GLU A 168 18.82 -27.57 22.11
CA GLU A 168 18.99 -27.20 20.71
C GLU A 168 17.89 -26.21 20.30
N ALA A 169 18.30 -25.01 19.89
CA ALA A 169 17.37 -23.99 19.41
C ALA A 169 16.80 -24.42 18.06
N ARG A 170 15.60 -25.02 18.06
CA ARG A 170 14.83 -25.35 16.86
C ARG A 170 13.52 -24.60 16.90
N LEU A 171 13.28 -23.74 15.91
CA LEU A 171 12.05 -22.94 15.86
C LEU A 171 10.98 -23.62 14.99
N PRO A 172 9.73 -23.71 15.46
CA PRO A 172 8.62 -24.15 14.62
C PRO A 172 8.41 -23.21 13.43
N ILE A 173 8.09 -23.75 12.27
CA ILE A 173 7.88 -22.94 11.07
C ILE A 173 6.71 -21.97 11.23
N ASP A 174 5.62 -22.36 11.89
CA ASP A 174 4.47 -21.48 12.11
C ASP A 174 4.83 -20.28 12.99
N GLU A 175 5.55 -20.53 14.07
CA GLU A 175 5.98 -19.47 15.00
C GLU A 175 6.96 -18.49 14.34
N TYR A 176 7.89 -18.98 13.51
CA TYR A 176 8.79 -18.13 12.74
C TYR A 176 8.04 -17.10 11.91
N TYR A 177 7.10 -17.59 11.09
CA TYR A 177 6.36 -16.75 10.17
C TYR A 177 5.38 -15.83 10.90
N GLU A 178 4.78 -16.26 12.01
CA GLU A 178 3.92 -15.38 12.80
C GLU A 178 4.70 -14.22 13.43
N ILE A 179 5.88 -14.48 14.00
CA ILE A 179 6.75 -13.42 14.53
C ILE A 179 7.21 -12.50 13.39
N PHE A 180 7.65 -13.07 12.26
CA PHE A 180 8.08 -12.31 11.10
C PHE A 180 6.98 -11.38 10.58
N LEU A 181 5.77 -11.91 10.37
CA LEU A 181 4.63 -11.14 9.87
C LEU A 181 4.12 -10.10 10.86
N THR A 182 4.31 -10.31 12.17
CA THR A 182 3.93 -9.33 13.19
C THR A 182 4.96 -8.21 13.33
N SER A 183 6.21 -8.46 12.93
CA SER A 183 7.31 -7.50 13.04
C SER A 183 7.36 -6.48 11.89
N ILE A 184 6.61 -6.74 10.81
CA ILE A 184 6.49 -5.92 9.61
C ILE A 184 5.18 -5.13 9.65
#